data_AF-A0A9N8LSD9-F1
#
_entry.id   AF-A0A9N8LSD9-F1
#
_cell.length_a   1.000
_cell.length_b   1.000
_cell.length_c   1.000
_cell.angle_alpha   90.00
_cell.angle_beta   90.00
_cell.angle_gamma   90.00
#
_symmetry.space_group_name_H-M   'P 1'
#
loop_
_entity.id
_entity.type
_entity.pdbx_description
1 polymer ?
#
loop_
_entity_poly.entity_id
_entity_poly.type
_entity_poly.pdbx_seq_one_letter_code
_entity_poly.pdbx_strand_id
1 'polypeptide(L)'
;MEVDDDRGEEGRDSQGNVDEVLVSEQKLVTYLNCFVLHRNPKLSDEGLDTHVKDVVNLWETQVLKGVNTFPHPRNGALLKAFMKAVRRHRVQHSELLGEDAWRHSLNDGYTEDQHLEISQWYLN
;
A
#
# COMPACT_ATOMS: atom_id res chain seq x y z
N MET A 1 -65.72 -16.68 -4.11
CA MET A 1 -65.54 -15.30 -4.58
C MET A 1 -64.07 -15.04 -4.43
N GLU A 2 -63.33 -15.25 -5.52
CA GLU A 2 -61.93 -14.86 -5.64
C GLU A 2 -61.85 -13.34 -5.57
N VAL A 3 -60.91 -12.82 -4.78
CA VAL A 3 -60.41 -11.46 -4.93
C VAL A 3 -58.91 -11.58 -4.79
N ASP A 4 -58.24 -11.74 -5.93
CA ASP A 4 -56.85 -11.38 -6.08
C ASP A 4 -56.69 -9.90 -5.71
N ASP A 5 -55.72 -9.58 -4.85
CA ASP A 5 -55.20 -8.23 -4.81
C ASP A 5 -53.67 -8.25 -4.79
N ASP A 6 -53.18 -7.34 -5.63
CA ASP A 6 -51.94 -7.34 -6.37
C ASP A 6 -50.93 -6.42 -5.65
N ARG A 7 -49.65 -6.65 -5.93
CA ARG A 7 -48.51 -5.73 -5.73
C ARG A 7 -48.03 -5.41 -4.31
N GLY A 8 -46.86 -5.98 -4.06
CA GLY A 8 -45.77 -5.29 -3.37
C GLY A 8 -44.44 -5.85 -3.87
N GLU A 9 -44.12 -5.66 -5.16
CA GLU A 9 -42.74 -5.83 -5.62
C GLU A 9 -41.89 -4.79 -4.89
N GLU A 10 -41.24 -5.22 -3.80
CA GLU A 10 -40.21 -4.44 -3.15
C GLU A 10 -39.14 -4.13 -4.19
N GLY A 11 -38.95 -2.83 -4.41
CA GLY A 11 -38.11 -2.26 -5.43
C GLY A 11 -36.78 -2.99 -5.53
N ARG A 12 -36.59 -3.68 -6.65
CA ARG A 12 -35.28 -3.71 -7.29
C ARG A 12 -34.92 -2.27 -7.58
N ASP A 13 -34.35 -1.62 -6.56
CA ASP A 13 -33.61 -0.39 -6.75
C ASP A 13 -32.64 -0.68 -7.88
N SER A 14 -32.96 -0.05 -8.99
CA SER A 14 -32.15 0.02 -10.18
C SER A 14 -30.96 0.90 -9.82
N GLN A 15 -30.08 0.40 -8.96
CA GLN A 15 -28.74 0.95 -8.84
C GLN A 15 -28.11 0.72 -10.19
N GLY A 16 -28.07 1.81 -10.96
CA GLY A 16 -27.58 1.84 -12.32
C GLY A 16 -26.29 1.05 -12.43
N ASN A 17 -26.14 0.42 -13.59
CA ASN A 17 -24.99 -0.34 -14.04
C ASN A 17 -23.71 0.54 -14.01
N VAL A 18 -23.23 0.88 -12.82
CA VAL A 18 -21.86 1.34 -12.59
C VAL A 18 -21.06 0.08 -12.79
N ASP A 19 -20.47 -0.09 -13.97
CA ASP A 19 -19.57 -1.21 -14.27
C ASP A 19 -18.69 -1.47 -13.04
N GLU A 20 -18.97 -2.58 -12.34
CA GLU A 20 -18.32 -2.86 -11.07
C GLU A 20 -16.81 -2.95 -11.36
N VAL A 21 -16.03 -2.05 -10.77
CA VAL A 21 -14.61 -1.96 -11.08
C VAL A 21 -13.90 -3.20 -10.55
N LEU A 22 -13.66 -4.16 -11.46
CA LEU A 22 -12.95 -5.39 -11.12
C LEU A 22 -11.48 -5.09 -10.79
N VAL A 23 -10.99 -5.65 -9.69
CA VAL A 23 -9.59 -5.53 -9.27
C VAL A 23 -8.69 -6.35 -10.21
N SER A 24 -7.60 -5.73 -10.66
CA SER A 24 -6.51 -6.39 -11.38
C SER A 24 -5.17 -5.85 -10.88
N GLU A 25 -4.08 -6.56 -11.18
CA GLU A 25 -2.72 -6.10 -10.81
C GLU A 25 -2.43 -4.69 -11.33
N GLN A 26 -2.76 -4.42 -12.60
CA GLN A 26 -2.53 -3.11 -13.22
C GLN A 26 -3.29 -2.00 -12.48
N LYS A 27 -4.56 -2.22 -12.14
CA LYS A 27 -5.37 -1.24 -11.40
C LYS A 27 -4.84 -1.01 -9.98
N LEU A 28 -4.37 -2.06 -9.30
CA LEU A 28 -3.71 -1.94 -8.00
C LEU A 28 -2.47 -1.04 -8.10
N VAL A 29 -1.57 -1.29 -9.05
CA VAL A 29 -0.36 -0.46 -9.21
C VAL A 29 -0.72 0.98 -9.57
N THR A 30 -1.71 1.21 -10.44
CA THR A 30 -2.20 2.56 -10.75
C THR A 30 -2.76 3.25 -9.50
N TYR A 31 -3.56 2.56 -8.69
CA TYR A 31 -4.09 3.10 -7.43
C TYR A 31 -2.96 3.49 -6.47
N LEU A 32 -1.96 2.61 -6.28
CA LEU A 32 -0.82 2.89 -5.41
C LEU A 32 -0.02 4.13 -5.89
N ASN A 33 0.24 4.23 -7.19
CA ASN A 33 1.06 5.30 -7.74
C ASN A 33 0.29 6.64 -7.81
N CYS A 34 -0.89 6.63 -8.43
CA CYS A 34 -1.62 7.86 -8.77
C CYS A 34 -2.47 8.40 -7.63
N PHE A 35 -2.78 7.58 -6.62
CA PHE A 35 -3.61 8.00 -5.50
C PHE A 35 -2.88 7.94 -4.17
N VAL A 36 -2.39 6.75 -3.77
CA VAL A 36 -1.78 6.56 -2.45
C VAL A 36 -0.50 7.36 -2.30
N LEU A 37 0.49 7.12 -3.16
CA LEU A 37 1.77 7.82 -3.12
C LEU A 37 1.69 9.26 -3.60
N HIS A 38 0.75 9.58 -4.50
CA HIS A 38 0.51 10.97 -4.89
C HIS A 38 0.03 11.81 -3.71
N ARG A 39 -0.85 11.27 -2.85
CA ARG A 39 -1.34 11.95 -1.64
C ARG A 39 -0.32 11.94 -0.50
N ASN A 40 0.39 10.83 -0.31
CA ASN A 40 1.41 10.72 0.72
C ASN A 40 2.68 10.04 0.18
N PRO A 41 3.62 10.82 -0.39
CA PRO A 41 4.86 10.28 -0.96
C PRO A 41 5.77 9.59 0.08
N LYS A 42 5.66 10.00 1.35
CA LYS A 42 6.49 9.51 2.47
C LYS A 42 5.87 8.31 3.21
N LEU A 43 4.78 7.75 2.71
CA LEU A 43 4.11 6.61 3.34
C LEU A 43 5.08 5.44 3.56
N SER A 44 5.12 4.80 4.73
CA SER A 44 6.08 3.70 4.96
C SER A 44 5.80 2.48 4.06
N ASP A 45 6.76 1.57 4.01
CA ASP A 45 6.60 0.30 3.31
C ASP A 45 5.45 -0.54 3.90
N GLU A 46 5.28 -0.54 5.23
CA GLU A 46 4.14 -1.18 5.90
C GLU A 46 2.81 -0.50 5.55
N GLY A 47 2.82 0.83 5.41
CA GLY A 47 1.64 1.59 4.97
C GLY A 47 1.22 1.19 3.56
N LEU A 48 2.18 1.04 2.63
CA LEU A 48 1.90 0.52 1.30
C LEU A 48 1.38 -0.92 1.32
N ASP A 49 1.96 -1.80 2.14
CA ASP A 49 1.50 -3.19 2.26
C ASP A 49 0.06 -3.28 2.81
N THR A 50 -0.33 -2.36 3.70
CA THR A 50 -1.72 -2.23 4.17
C THR A 50 -2.68 -1.96 3.02
N HIS A 51 -2.38 -0.97 2.16
CA HIS A 51 -3.21 -0.70 0.98
C HIS A 51 -3.24 -1.87 -0.01
N VAL A 52 -2.13 -2.59 -0.17
CA VAL A 52 -2.11 -3.83 -0.97
C VAL A 52 -3.05 -4.88 -0.39
N LYS A 53 -3.02 -5.09 0.93
CA LYS A 53 -3.93 -6.03 1.63
C LYS A 53 -5.39 -5.64 1.45
N ASP A 54 -5.74 -4.36 1.61
CA ASP A 54 -7.12 -3.89 1.46
C ASP A 54 -7.67 -4.19 0.05
N VAL A 55 -6.87 -3.92 -0.98
CA VAL A 55 -7.26 -4.20 -2.38
C VAL A 55 -7.29 -5.70 -2.68
N VAL A 56 -6.41 -6.49 -2.07
CA VAL A 56 -6.45 -7.96 -2.18
C VAL A 56 -7.72 -8.52 -1.55
N ASN A 57 -8.12 -8.06 -0.37
CA ASN A 57 -9.37 -8.47 0.27
C ASN A 57 -10.60 -8.14 -0.61
N LEU A 58 -10.58 -6.99 -1.29
CA LEU A 58 -11.61 -6.65 -2.28
C LEU A 58 -11.61 -7.62 -3.46
N TRP A 59 -10.43 -7.95 -4.01
CA TRP A 59 -10.31 -8.95 -5.08
C TRP A 59 -10.84 -10.31 -4.63
N GLU A 60 -10.49 -10.78 -3.43
CA GLU A 60 -10.99 -12.05 -2.88
C GLU A 60 -12.53 -12.05 -2.79
N THR A 61 -13.11 -10.94 -2.33
CA THR A 61 -14.57 -10.77 -2.28
C THR A 61 -15.19 -10.84 -3.68
N GLN A 62 -14.58 -10.21 -4.68
CA GLN A 62 -15.07 -10.23 -6.07
C GLN A 62 -14.93 -11.62 -6.72
N VAL A 63 -13.88 -12.38 -6.39
CA VAL A 63 -13.71 -13.77 -6.84
C VAL A 63 -14.76 -14.66 -6.19
N LEU A 64 -15.00 -14.52 -4.88
CA LEU A 64 -16.03 -15.28 -4.16
C LEU A 64 -17.44 -15.01 -4.70
N LYS A 65 -17.71 -13.79 -5.15
CA LYS A 65 -18.95 -13.42 -5.85
C LYS A 65 -19.03 -13.95 -7.29
N GLY A 66 -17.94 -14.49 -7.84
CA GLY A 66 -17.87 -14.99 -9.21
C GLY A 66 -17.82 -13.91 -10.29
N VAL A 67 -17.57 -12.65 -9.92
CA VAL A 67 -17.53 -11.52 -10.88
C VAL A 67 -16.12 -11.21 -11.40
N ASN A 68 -15.08 -11.62 -10.67
CA ASN A 68 -13.69 -11.33 -11.03
C ASN A 68 -12.93 -12.60 -11.42
N THR A 69 -12.36 -12.60 -12.63
CA THR A 69 -11.56 -13.69 -13.20
C THR A 69 -10.07 -13.34 -13.34
N PHE A 70 -9.67 -12.13 -12.94
CA PHE A 70 -8.28 -11.71 -12.99
C PHE A 70 -7.41 -12.51 -12.01
N PRO A 71 -6.14 -12.78 -12.35
CA PRO A 71 -5.19 -13.41 -11.44
C PRO A 71 -5.01 -12.62 -10.14
N HIS A 72 -4.60 -13.32 -9.09
CA HIS A 72 -4.35 -12.73 -7.77
C HIS A 72 -3.37 -11.53 -7.87
N PRO A 73 -3.80 -10.30 -7.52
CA PRO A 73 -3.06 -9.07 -7.83
C PRO A 73 -1.73 -8.95 -7.06
N ARG A 74 -1.61 -9.58 -5.89
CA ARG A 74 -0.37 -9.60 -5.08
C ARG A 74 0.78 -10.41 -5.70
N ASN A 75 0.46 -11.43 -6.50
CA ASN A 75 1.45 -12.42 -6.95
C ASN A 75 2.15 -12.01 -8.25
N GLY A 76 1.60 -11.03 -8.95
CA GLY A 76 2.10 -10.60 -10.25
C GLY A 76 3.45 -9.89 -10.18
N ALA A 77 4.09 -9.81 -11.36
CA ALA A 77 5.43 -9.26 -11.52
C ALA A 77 5.45 -7.73 -11.51
N LEU A 78 4.37 -7.08 -11.93
CA LEU A 78 4.27 -5.62 -12.00
C LEU A 78 4.24 -5.01 -10.60
N LEU A 79 3.47 -5.57 -9.67
CA LEU A 79 3.45 -5.10 -8.28
C LEU A 79 4.83 -5.26 -7.63
N LYS A 80 5.49 -6.40 -7.83
CA LYS A 80 6.84 -6.65 -7.31
C LYS A 80 7.85 -5.65 -7.86
N ALA A 81 7.83 -5.41 -9.17
CA ALA A 81 8.70 -4.44 -9.82
C ALA A 81 8.44 -3.01 -9.31
N PHE A 82 7.16 -2.65 -9.17
CA PHE A 82 6.73 -1.35 -8.63
C PHE A 82 7.24 -1.14 -7.20
N MET A 83 6.99 -2.08 -6.28
CA MET A 83 7.44 -1.97 -4.88
C MET A 83 8.97 -1.84 -4.80
N LYS A 84 9.71 -2.59 -5.64
CA LYS A 84 11.17 -2.47 -5.74
C LYS A 84 11.61 -1.09 -6.25
N ALA A 85 10.91 -0.53 -7.23
CA ALA A 85 11.19 0.80 -7.76
C ALA A 85 10.94 1.89 -6.70
N VAL A 86 9.84 1.80 -5.95
CA VAL A 86 9.51 2.74 -4.86
C VAL A 86 10.62 2.74 -3.80
N ARG A 87 11.05 1.55 -3.34
CA ARG A 87 12.17 1.44 -2.37
C ARG A 87 13.45 2.07 -2.89
N ARG A 88 13.83 1.78 -4.13
CA ARG A 88 15.02 2.37 -4.76
C ARG A 88 14.94 3.88 -4.86
N HIS A 89 13.79 4.40 -5.29
CA HIS A 89 13.56 5.84 -5.39
C HIS A 89 13.70 6.53 -4.02
N ARG A 90 13.21 5.90 -2.94
CA ARG A 90 13.37 6.41 -1.57
C ARG A 90 14.82 6.49 -1.14
N VAL A 91 15.59 5.43 -1.37
CA VAL A 91 17.02 5.41 -1.06
C VAL A 91 17.75 6.51 -1.83
N GLN A 92 17.53 6.61 -3.14
CA GLN A 92 18.12 7.65 -3.98
C GLN A 92 17.72 9.07 -3.52
N HIS A 93 16.46 9.26 -3.15
CA HIS A 93 15.97 10.55 -2.67
C HIS A 93 16.59 10.93 -1.31
N SER A 94 16.75 9.96 -0.41
CA SER A 94 17.44 10.15 0.87
C SER A 94 18.91 10.51 0.69
N GLU A 95 19.60 9.83 -0.23
CA GLU A 95 20.99 10.13 -0.61
C GLU A 95 21.12 11.55 -1.17
N LEU A 96 20.21 11.96 -2.06
CA LEU A 96 20.20 13.30 -2.66
C LEU A 96 19.92 14.41 -1.64
N LEU A 97 19.05 14.17 -0.67
CA LEU A 97 18.72 15.15 0.37
C LEU A 97 19.80 15.26 1.45
N GLY A 98 20.77 14.33 1.50
CA GLY A 98 21.78 14.30 2.55
C GLY A 98 21.19 14.04 3.94
N GLU A 99 19.98 13.49 4.03
CA GLU A 99 19.36 13.06 5.29
C GLU A 99 20.21 11.98 6.00
N ASP A 100 21.13 11.34 5.27
CA ASP A 100 22.04 10.29 5.70
C ASP A 100 23.53 10.67 5.55
N ALA A 101 23.90 11.94 5.80
CA ALA A 101 25.27 12.44 5.64
C ALA A 101 26.36 11.64 6.40
N TRP A 102 25.97 10.85 7.40
CA TRP A 102 26.88 10.11 8.29
C TRP A 102 26.73 8.59 8.22
N ARG A 103 25.75 8.07 7.47
CA ARG A 103 25.52 6.63 7.33
C ARG A 103 26.66 6.03 6.52
N HIS A 104 27.37 5.06 7.11
CA HIS A 104 28.63 4.50 6.59
C HIS A 104 29.89 5.39 6.74
N SER A 105 29.84 6.43 7.58
CA SER A 105 31.04 7.18 7.99
C SER A 105 31.56 6.70 9.35
N LEU A 106 32.85 6.94 9.66
CA LEU A 106 33.45 6.62 10.97
C LEU A 106 32.81 7.39 12.14
N ASN A 107 31.97 8.39 11.84
CA ASN A 107 31.20 9.17 12.80
C ASN A 107 29.83 8.53 13.14
N ASP A 108 29.60 7.28 12.70
CA ASP A 108 28.47 6.43 13.11
C ASP A 108 28.65 5.89 14.55
N GLY A 109 29.31 6.69 15.40
CA GLY A 109 29.66 6.40 16.77
C GLY A 109 29.98 7.69 17.53
N TYR A 110 30.28 7.56 18.82
CA TYR A 110 30.70 8.69 19.65
C TYR A 110 32.00 9.28 19.11
N THR A 111 32.09 10.61 19.06
CA THR A 111 33.38 11.30 18.96
C THR A 111 34.29 10.89 20.13
N GLU A 112 35.61 11.02 19.99
CA GLU A 112 36.57 10.59 21.02
C GLU A 112 36.23 11.19 22.41
N ASP A 113 35.78 12.44 22.43
CA ASP A 113 35.30 13.15 23.63
C ASP A 113 34.02 12.53 24.21
N GLN A 114 33.04 12.22 23.37
CA GLN A 114 31.77 11.61 23.79
C GLN A 114 31.97 10.16 24.26
N HIS A 115 32.91 9.43 23.67
CA HIS A 115 33.27 8.09 24.11
C HIS A 115 33.90 8.15 25.51
N LEU A 116 34.74 9.16 25.75
CA LEU A 116 35.38 9.39 27.05
C LEU A 116 34.35 9.75 28.13
N GLU A 117 33.40 10.63 27.81
CA GLU A 117 32.27 10.99 28.69
C GLU A 117 31.42 9.77 29.09
N ILE A 118 31.08 8.91 28.13
CA ILE A 118 30.22 7.74 28.38
C ILE A 118 30.99 6.62 29.09
N SER A 119 32.27 6.44 28.79
CA SER A 119 33.11 5.44 29.46
C SER A 119 33.22 5.69 30.98
N GLN A 120 33.16 6.96 31.41
CA GLN A 120 33.19 7.33 32.83
C GLN A 120 31.95 6.86 33.60
N TRP A 121 30.79 6.70 32.93
CA TRP A 121 29.57 6.17 33.56
C TRP A 121 29.64 4.67 33.87
N TYR A 122 30.47 3.91 33.15
CA TYR A 122 30.65 2.47 33.37
C TYR A 122 31.84 2.13 34.28
N LEU A 123 32.66 3.12 34.66
CA LEU A 123 33.85 2.98 35.50
C LEU A 123 33.64 3.44 36.96
N ASN A 124 32.43 3.87 37.31
CA ASN A 124 31.98 4.08 38.71
C ASN A 124 31.16 2.88 39.20
#